data_AF-A0A8W7P1J0-F1
#
_entry.id   AF-A0A8W7P1J0-F1
#
_cell.length_a   1.000
_cell.length_b   1.000
_cell.length_c   1.000
_cell.angle_alpha   90.00
_cell.angle_beta   90.00
_cell.angle_gamma   90.00
#
_symmetry.space_group_name_H-M   'P 1'
#
loop_
_entity.id
_entity.type
_entity.pdbx_description
1 polymer ?
#
loop_
_entity_poly.entity_id
_entity_poly.type
_entity_poly.pdbx_seq_one_letter_code
_entity_poly.pdbx_strand_id
1 'polypeptide(L)'
;MDFHGYVLVYSITSQRSFEVIKIIYDKLLDMMGKAYVPVVLVGNKTDLHQERAVPTEEGRKLADSWKAQFLETSAKQNESVTDVFSLLIAQIERDNGNTSEKNSCTVS
;
A
#
# COMPACT_ATOMS: atom_id res chain seq x y z
N MET A 1 -21.19 8.22 3.10
CA MET A 1 -20.38 6.99 3.31
C MET A 1 -18.99 7.38 2.86
N ASP A 2 -18.17 7.83 3.80
CA ASP A 2 -16.86 8.40 3.51
C ASP A 2 -15.82 7.28 3.49
N PHE A 3 -15.13 7.11 2.37
CA PHE A 3 -14.01 6.19 2.25
C PHE A 3 -12.73 6.92 2.67
N HIS A 4 -12.10 6.45 3.74
CA HIS A 4 -10.90 7.09 4.29
C HIS A 4 -9.60 6.54 3.69
N GLY A 5 -9.63 5.41 2.98
CA GLY A 5 -8.46 4.87 2.28
C GLY A 5 -8.77 3.61 1.47
N TYR A 6 -7.86 3.26 0.57
CA TYR A 6 -7.98 2.10 -0.33
C TYR A 6 -6.75 1.20 -0.22
N VAL A 7 -6.96 -0.09 -0.44
CA VAL A 7 -5.89 -1.08 -0.55
C VAL A 7 -5.89 -1.63 -1.96
N LEU A 8 -4.80 -1.41 -2.69
CA LEU A 8 -4.60 -1.94 -4.03
C LEU A 8 -3.64 -3.11 -3.96
N VAL A 9 -4.11 -4.29 -4.38
CA VAL A 9 -3.33 -5.53 -4.30
C VAL A 9 -3.02 -6.04 -5.69
N TYR A 10 -1.74 -6.31 -5.97
CA TYR A 10 -1.28 -7.00 -7.18
C TYR A 10 -0.52 -8.28 -6.81
N SER A 11 -0.21 -9.12 -7.79
CA SER A 11 0.59 -10.33 -7.60
C SER A 11 2.02 -10.07 -8.05
N ILE A 12 3.04 -10.32 -7.21
CA ILE A 12 4.45 -10.12 -7.60
C ILE A 12 4.87 -11.01 -8.79
N THR A 13 4.13 -12.09 -9.02
CA THR A 13 4.35 -13.04 -10.13
C THR A 13 3.63 -12.64 -11.43
N SER A 14 2.89 -11.54 -11.46
CA SER A 14 2.09 -11.14 -12.64
C SER A 14 2.25 -9.67 -12.98
N GLN A 15 3.07 -9.39 -14.00
CA GLN A 15 3.22 -8.03 -14.55
C GLN A 15 1.86 -7.45 -15.00
N ARG A 16 1.00 -8.29 -15.60
CA ARG A 16 -0.35 -7.89 -15.99
C ARG A 16 -1.17 -7.39 -14.80
N SER A 17 -1.08 -8.05 -13.65
CA SER A 17 -1.79 -7.59 -12.46
C SER A 17 -1.29 -6.20 -12.03
N PHE A 18 0.03 -5.97 -12.11
CA PHE A 18 0.65 -4.69 -11.77
C PHE A 18 0.22 -3.56 -12.72
N GLU A 19 0.11 -3.82 -14.01
CA GLU A 19 -0.39 -2.84 -14.99
C GLU A 19 -1.86 -2.50 -14.74
N VAL A 20 -2.70 -3.50 -14.45
CA VAL A 20 -4.12 -3.31 -14.17
C VAL A 20 -4.32 -2.42 -12.95
N ILE A 21 -3.50 -2.54 -11.90
CA ILE A 21 -3.70 -1.70 -10.71
C ILE A 21 -3.41 -0.21 -10.97
N LYS A 22 -2.52 0.11 -11.93
CA LYS A 22 -2.24 1.50 -12.31
C LYS A 22 -3.48 2.13 -12.93
N ILE A 23 -4.14 1.40 -13.82
CA ILE A 23 -5.40 1.80 -14.44
C ILE A 23 -6.51 1.96 -13.40
N ILE A 24 -6.56 1.07 -12.40
CA ILE A 24 -7.54 1.17 -11.29
C ILE A 24 -7.28 2.42 -10.45
N TYR A 25 -6.02 2.73 -10.15
CA TYR A 25 -5.64 3.93 -9.40
C TYR A 25 -6.06 5.21 -10.13
N ASP A 26 -5.77 5.31 -11.43
CA ASP A 26 -6.15 6.48 -12.23
C ASP A 26 -7.69 6.68 -12.24
N LYS A 27 -8.45 5.60 -12.43
CA LYS A 27 -9.91 5.64 -12.34
C LYS A 27 -10.42 6.04 -10.96
N LEU A 28 -9.73 5.63 -9.90
CA LEU A 28 -10.05 6.02 -8.54
C LEU A 28 -9.88 7.53 -8.33
N LEU A 29 -8.79 8.11 -8.85
CA LEU A 29 -8.58 9.56 -8.81
C LEU A 29 -9.70 10.31 -9.55
N ASP A 30 -10.03 9.86 -10.77
CA ASP A 30 -11.09 10.46 -11.59
C ASP A 30 -12.46 10.40 -10.90
N MET A 31 -12.81 9.24 -10.32
CA MET A 31 -14.09 9.05 -9.62
C MET A 31 -14.19 9.88 -8.34
N MET A 32 -13.10 10.04 -7.61
CA MET A 32 -13.08 10.80 -6.36
C MET A 32 -13.00 12.31 -6.61
N GLY A 33 -12.63 12.75 -7.82
CA GLY A 33 -12.38 14.16 -8.13
C GLY A 33 -11.28 14.78 -7.28
N LYS A 34 -10.37 13.95 -6.74
CA LYS A 34 -9.29 14.37 -5.83
C LYS A 34 -7.94 14.18 -6.52
N ALA A 35 -7.02 15.10 -6.26
CA ALA A 35 -5.63 14.97 -6.68
C ALA A 35 -4.84 13.92 -5.87
N TYR A 36 -5.40 13.47 -4.74
CA TYR A 36 -4.79 12.48 -3.87
C TYR A 36 -5.87 11.62 -3.21
N VAL A 37 -5.60 10.32 -3.14
CA VAL A 37 -6.40 9.34 -2.43
C VAL A 37 -5.44 8.55 -1.54
N PRO A 38 -5.71 8.41 -0.22
CA PRO A 38 -4.93 7.54 0.64
C PRO A 38 -4.99 6.10 0.14
N VAL A 39 -3.86 5.59 -0.34
CA VAL A 39 -3.74 4.23 -0.88
C VAL A 39 -2.60 3.51 -0.18
N VAL A 40 -2.78 2.21 0.03
CA VAL A 40 -1.69 1.29 0.31
C VAL A 40 -1.59 0.25 -0.79
N LEU A 41 -0.40 0.19 -1.38
CA LEU A 41 -0.05 -0.72 -2.44
C LEU A 41 0.53 -2.01 -1.86
N VAL A 42 -0.03 -3.14 -2.27
CA VAL A 42 0.28 -4.46 -1.72
C VAL A 42 0.72 -5.40 -2.82
N GLY A 43 1.99 -5.82 -2.78
CA GLY A 43 2.53 -6.90 -3.62
C GLY A 43 2.28 -8.26 -2.97
N ASN A 44 1.27 -9.00 -3.43
CA ASN A 44 0.90 -10.31 -2.89
C ASN A 44 1.69 -11.46 -3.54
N LYS A 45 1.69 -12.62 -2.88
CA LYS A 45 2.35 -13.89 -3.24
C LYS A 45 3.88 -13.86 -3.10
N THR A 46 4.40 -13.24 -2.05
CA THR A 46 5.85 -13.22 -1.77
C THR A 46 6.47 -14.59 -1.55
N ASP A 47 5.66 -15.60 -1.23
CA ASP A 47 6.08 -16.99 -1.16
C ASP A 47 6.56 -17.54 -2.51
N LEU A 48 6.12 -16.95 -3.63
CA LEU A 48 6.53 -17.30 -4.99
C LEU A 48 7.65 -16.38 -5.51
N HIS A 49 8.65 -16.09 -4.66
CA HIS A 49 9.73 -15.17 -5.02
C HIS A 49 10.54 -15.60 -6.25
N GLN A 50 10.61 -16.91 -6.53
CA GLN A 50 11.32 -17.46 -7.69
C GLN A 50 10.58 -17.19 -9.01
N GLU A 51 9.27 -16.99 -8.96
CA GLU A 51 8.42 -16.67 -10.10
C GLU A 51 8.15 -15.16 -10.19
N ARG A 52 8.94 -14.34 -9.49
CA ARG A 52 8.75 -12.89 -9.44
C ARG A 52 8.90 -12.31 -10.85
N ALA A 53 7.82 -11.69 -11.31
CA ALA A 53 7.77 -10.92 -12.55
C ALA A 53 7.94 -9.42 -12.30
N VAL A 54 7.49 -8.94 -11.13
CA VAL A 54 7.55 -7.53 -10.74
C VAL A 54 8.65 -7.33 -9.68
N PRO A 55 9.71 -6.57 -9.98
CA PRO A 55 10.73 -6.22 -9.01
C PRO A 55 10.14 -5.43 -7.83
N THR A 56 10.59 -5.72 -6.61
CA THR A 56 10.17 -4.98 -5.40
C THR A 56 10.44 -3.48 -5.53
N GLU A 57 11.53 -3.09 -6.19
CA GLU A 57 11.87 -1.69 -6.46
C GLU A 57 10.83 -1.01 -7.36
N GLU A 58 10.28 -1.72 -8.34
CA GLU A 58 9.25 -1.17 -9.23
C GLU A 58 7.95 -0.92 -8.47
N GLY A 59 7.55 -1.85 -7.59
CA GLY A 59 6.41 -1.68 -6.69
C GLY A 59 6.59 -0.48 -5.74
N ARG A 60 7.78 -0.35 -5.15
CA ARG A 60 8.12 0.78 -4.28
C ARG A 60 8.08 2.12 -5.02
N LYS A 61 8.72 2.22 -6.18
CA LYS A 61 8.69 3.43 -7.02
C LYS A 61 7.27 3.84 -7.39
N LEU A 62 6.41 2.86 -7.70
CA LEU A 62 5.01 3.15 -8.00
C LEU A 62 4.28 3.73 -6.78
N ALA A 63 4.44 3.12 -5.60
CA ALA A 63 3.83 3.63 -4.38
C ALA A 63 4.34 5.04 -4.03
N ASP A 64 5.65 5.29 -4.17
CA ASP A 64 6.23 6.61 -3.92
C ASP A 64 5.63 7.66 -4.86
N SER A 65 5.41 7.32 -6.14
CA SER A 65 4.78 8.23 -7.11
C SER A 65 3.34 8.59 -6.73
N TRP A 66 2.65 7.72 -6.00
CA TRP A 66 1.30 7.90 -5.52
C TRP A 66 1.23 8.49 -4.11
N LYS A 67 2.38 8.70 -3.45
CA LYS A 67 2.48 9.00 -2.01
C LYS A 67 1.67 7.98 -1.18
N ALA A 68 1.78 6.72 -1.59
CA ALA A 68 1.14 5.56 -0.98
C ALA A 68 2.17 4.77 -0.18
N GLN A 69 1.72 4.02 0.83
CA GLN A 69 2.61 3.04 1.47
C GLN A 69 2.73 1.79 0.60
N PHE A 70 3.88 1.14 0.66
CA PHE A 70 4.14 -0.11 -0.05
C PHE A 70 4.48 -1.23 0.93
N LEU A 71 3.89 -2.40 0.68
CA LEU A 71 4.26 -3.63 1.38
C LEU A 71 4.14 -4.82 0.44
N GLU A 72 4.88 -5.88 0.75
CA GLU A 72 4.72 -7.16 0.09
C GLU A 72 4.32 -8.22 1.12
N THR A 73 3.47 -9.16 0.70
CA THR A 73 2.80 -10.11 1.59
C THR A 73 2.59 -11.43 0.89
N SER A 74 2.48 -12.49 1.69
CA SER A 74 1.95 -13.77 1.22
C SER A 74 0.65 -14.05 1.96
N ALA A 75 -0.44 -14.16 1.20
CA ALA A 75 -1.71 -14.65 1.71
C ALA A 75 -1.60 -16.03 2.37
N LYS A 76 -0.58 -16.83 2.00
CA LYS A 76 -0.29 -18.14 2.59
C LYS A 76 0.36 -18.03 3.97
N GLN A 77 1.08 -16.96 4.25
CA GLN A 77 1.82 -16.76 5.51
C GLN A 77 1.04 -15.95 6.56
N ASN A 78 -0.15 -15.39 6.24
CA ASN A 78 -0.97 -14.59 7.17
C ASN A 78 -0.22 -13.42 7.85
N GLU A 79 0.96 -13.05 7.34
CA GLU A 79 1.97 -12.33 8.12
C GLU A 79 1.96 -10.81 7.90
N SER A 80 0.93 -10.24 7.25
CA SER A 80 1.04 -8.82 6.88
C SER A 80 -0.27 -8.05 6.79
N VAL A 81 -1.44 -8.71 6.84
CA VAL A 81 -2.72 -8.00 6.65
C VAL A 81 -2.99 -7.06 7.83
N THR A 82 -2.71 -7.47 9.05
CA THR A 82 -2.84 -6.62 10.24
C THR A 82 -1.97 -5.38 10.14
N ASP A 83 -0.71 -5.53 9.73
CA ASP A 83 0.24 -4.43 9.59
C ASP A 83 -0.19 -3.44 8.48
N VAL A 84 -0.78 -3.93 7.38
CA VAL A 84 -1.37 -3.07 6.33
C VAL A 84 -2.43 -2.15 6.92
N PHE A 85 -3.37 -2.71 7.67
CA PHE A 85 -4.47 -1.95 8.26
C PHE A 85 -3.98 -0.99 9.34
N SER A 86 -3.04 -1.40 10.18
CA SER A 86 -2.44 -0.52 11.18
C SER A 86 -1.69 0.66 10.53
N LEU A 87 -0.95 0.43 9.45
CA LEU A 87 -0.26 1.50 8.70
C LEU A 87 -1.25 2.46 8.02
N LEU A 88 -2.34 1.94 7.46
CA LEU A 88 -3.42 2.76 6.88
C LEU A 88 -4.05 3.67 7.93
N ILE A 89 -4.44 3.11 9.08
CA ILE A 89 -5.07 3.86 10.16
C ILE A 89 -4.12 4.94 10.68
N ALA A 90 -2.85 4.60 10.92
CA ALA A 90 -1.83 5.57 11.34
C ALA A 90 -1.62 6.69 10.32
N GLN A 91 -1.75 6.41 9.03
CA GLN A 91 -1.65 7.42 7.97
C GLN A 91 -2.86 8.36 7.98
N ILE A 92 -4.07 7.81 8.09
CA ILE A 92 -5.31 8.60 8.16
C ILE A 92 -5.32 9.49 9.42
N GLU A 93 -4.85 8.97 10.56
CA GLU A 93 -4.74 9.74 11.81
C GLU A 93 -3.71 10.87 11.70
N ARG A 94 -2.58 10.65 11.02
CA ARG A 94 -1.58 11.69 10.73
C ARG A 94 -2.15 12.79 9.84
N ASP A 95 -2.84 12.43 8.77
CA ASP A 95 -3.45 13.40 7.85
C ASP A 95 -4.60 14.19 8.51
N ASN A 96 -5.29 13.60 9.49
CA ASN A 96 -6.33 14.27 10.29
C ASN A 96 -5.77 15.07 11.50
N GLY A 97 -4.45 15.13 11.69
CA GLY A 97 -3.82 15.94 12.74
C GLY A 97 -3.89 15.35 14.16
N ASN A 98 -4.22 14.07 14.32
CA ASN A 98 -4.31 13.42 15.63
C ASN A 98 -2.95 12.77 15.98
N THR A 99 -2.00 13.60 16.41
CA THR A 99 -0.66 13.12 16.76
C THR A 99 -0.69 12.39 18.10
N SER A 100 -0.47 11.07 18.10
CA SER A 100 0.08 10.37 19.26
C SER A 100 1.52 9.99 18.94
N GLU A 101 2.44 10.93 19.19
CA GLU A 101 3.87 10.68 19.23
C GLU A 101 4.16 9.63 20.31
N LYS A 102 4.38 8.37 19.91
CA LYS A 102 5.15 7.46 20.75
C LYS A 102 6.64 7.76 20.51
N ASN A 103 7.14 8.75 21.26
CA ASN A 103 8.56 8.96 21.48
C ASN A 103 9.13 7.73 22.19
N SER A 104 9.66 6.76 21.43
CA SER A 104 10.57 5.76 21.99
C SER A 104 11.95 6.40 22.15
N CYS A 105 12.08 7.23 23.18
CA CYS A 105 13.39 7.71 23.63
C CYS A 105 14.03 6.57 24.43
N THR A 106 15.03 5.90 23.86
CA THR A 106 15.91 5.01 24.63
C THR A 106 17.04 5.86 25.19
N VAL A 107 16.90 6.24 26.46
CA VAL A 107 18.00 6.84 27.22
C VAL A 107 19.02 5.73 27.48
N SER A 108 20.26 5.96 27.03
CA SER A 108 21.44 5.17 27.38
C SER A 108 21.92 5.47 28.79
#